data_AF-A0A816YD77-F1
#
_entry.id   AF-A0A816YD77-F1
#
_cell.length_a   1.000
_cell.length_b   1.000
_cell.length_c   1.000
_cell.angle_alpha   90.00
_cell.angle_beta   90.00
_cell.angle_gamma   90.00
#
_symmetry.space_group_name_H-M   'P 1'
#
loop_
_entity.id
_entity.type
_entity.pdbx_description
1 polymer ?
#
loop_
_entity_poly.entity_id
_entity_poly.type
_entity_poly.pdbx_seq_one_letter_code
_entity_poly.pdbx_strand_id
1 'polypeptide(L)'
;MATAGGGEEATIQRRLRITDVAEESLKFLAPIGGYSRMPLVSLEEAVKPLVPILPDVQSHAYIAKQNCKKPADKLTQDESASIMLYTMGWEPPEECLYVVLNTTLRATDRQQKLKPWYLFLRLLLNALFRLPLLPTIAYRGVKLDLSRRYIEGETIVWWGFSSCTTSVGVLKSELFLGKTGNRTMFTLHCKSARDIRKHSFYPVEDEVLLMAATQFKVIGSLDQGNLHIIQLEETTPPFPLLQPVPIVGSLPIQSNPSGEFER
;
A
#
# COMPACT_ATOMS: atom_id res chain seq x y z
N MET A 1 -25.14 5.64 26.47
CA MET A 1 -25.39 5.05 25.14
C MET A 1 -24.11 5.18 24.35
N ALA A 2 -23.33 4.11 24.28
CA ALA A 2 -22.09 4.07 23.51
C ALA A 2 -22.44 3.80 22.04
N THR A 3 -21.87 4.59 21.16
CA THR A 3 -22.12 4.65 19.71
C THR A 3 -21.75 3.33 19.03
N ALA A 4 -22.75 2.65 18.45
CA ALA A 4 -22.56 1.45 17.65
C ALA A 4 -21.89 1.71 16.27
N GLY A 5 -21.80 2.97 15.82
CA GLY A 5 -21.30 3.33 14.48
C GLY A 5 -19.78 3.22 14.27
N GLY A 6 -18.96 3.65 15.24
CA GLY A 6 -17.50 3.73 15.05
C GLY A 6 -16.78 2.39 14.87
N GLY A 7 -17.40 1.28 15.31
CA GLY A 7 -16.87 -0.07 15.11
C GLY A 7 -17.12 -0.63 13.71
N GLU A 8 -18.26 -0.29 13.11
CA GLU A 8 -18.66 -0.75 11.77
C GLU A 8 -17.90 0.01 10.68
N GLU A 9 -17.69 1.31 10.86
CA GLU A 9 -16.91 2.18 9.95
C GLU A 9 -15.44 1.73 9.86
N ALA A 10 -14.76 1.59 11.01
CA ALA A 10 -13.38 1.09 11.05
C ALA A 10 -13.25 -0.32 10.42
N THR A 11 -14.32 -1.12 10.47
CA THR A 11 -14.39 -2.43 9.84
C THR A 11 -14.48 -2.30 8.31
N ILE A 12 -15.32 -1.42 7.78
CA ILE A 12 -15.41 -1.16 6.33
C ILE A 12 -14.06 -0.73 5.76
N GLN A 13 -13.36 0.20 6.43
CA GLN A 13 -12.08 0.69 5.94
C GLN A 13 -10.97 -0.37 5.92
N ARG A 14 -10.90 -1.22 6.95
CA ARG A 14 -9.97 -2.36 6.94
C ARG A 14 -10.26 -3.34 5.82
N ARG A 15 -11.54 -3.55 5.49
CA ARG A 15 -11.97 -4.45 4.42
C ARG A 15 -11.47 -3.99 3.05
N LEU A 16 -11.65 -2.72 2.72
CA LEU A 16 -11.37 -2.19 1.38
C LEU A 16 -9.89 -2.33 1.00
N ARG A 17 -8.97 -2.12 1.95
CA ARG A 17 -7.51 -2.35 1.77
C ARG A 17 -7.17 -3.76 1.26
N ILE A 18 -8.01 -4.74 1.60
CA ILE A 18 -7.75 -6.16 1.37
C ILE A 18 -8.61 -6.69 0.22
N THR A 19 -9.80 -6.15 -0.01
CA THR A 19 -10.65 -6.58 -1.12
C THR A 19 -10.30 -5.96 -2.47
N ASP A 20 -9.51 -4.89 -2.49
CA ASP A 20 -9.17 -4.16 -3.73
C ASP A 20 -8.32 -4.95 -4.76
N VAL A 21 -7.82 -6.14 -4.41
CA VAL A 21 -7.19 -7.06 -5.38
C VAL A 21 -8.13 -7.50 -6.49
N ALA A 22 -9.45 -7.49 -6.24
CA ALA A 22 -10.44 -7.75 -7.27
C ALA A 22 -10.43 -6.68 -8.39
N GLU A 23 -9.81 -5.54 -8.18
CA GLU A 23 -9.72 -4.45 -9.17
C GLU A 23 -8.45 -4.53 -10.03
N GLU A 24 -7.51 -5.43 -9.72
CA GLU A 24 -6.27 -5.55 -10.47
C GLU A 24 -6.54 -5.90 -11.93
N SER A 25 -5.99 -5.16 -12.89
CA SER A 25 -6.25 -5.46 -14.31
C SER A 25 -5.62 -6.78 -14.78
N LEU A 26 -4.59 -7.25 -14.06
CA LEU A 26 -3.69 -8.38 -14.38
C LEU A 26 -2.91 -8.21 -15.70
N LYS A 27 -3.11 -7.10 -16.42
CA LYS A 27 -2.46 -6.78 -17.68
C LYS A 27 -1.13 -6.08 -17.45
N PHE A 28 -0.21 -6.20 -18.40
CA PHE A 28 0.99 -5.38 -18.45
C PHE A 28 0.64 -3.96 -18.92
N LEU A 29 1.04 -2.97 -18.13
CA LEU A 29 0.89 -1.54 -18.36
C LEU A 29 2.29 -0.90 -18.34
N ALA A 30 2.42 0.34 -18.81
CA ALA A 30 3.71 1.04 -18.85
C ALA A 30 4.30 1.25 -17.44
N PRO A 31 5.61 1.04 -17.20
CA PRO A 31 6.22 1.20 -15.87
C PRO A 31 5.84 2.50 -15.15
N ILE A 32 5.70 2.40 -13.83
CA ILE A 32 5.36 3.53 -12.96
C ILE A 32 6.64 4.27 -12.59
N GLY A 33 6.68 5.58 -12.82
CA GLY A 33 7.82 6.42 -12.51
C GLY A 33 7.50 7.92 -12.53
N GLY A 34 8.54 8.74 -12.49
CA GLY A 34 8.46 10.21 -12.49
C GLY A 34 8.69 10.84 -11.11
N TYR A 35 8.49 10.08 -10.03
CA TYR A 35 8.69 10.54 -8.65
C TYR A 35 10.14 10.47 -8.16
N SER A 36 11.03 9.68 -8.78
CA SER A 36 12.37 9.42 -8.24
C SER A 36 13.26 10.66 -8.12
N ARG A 37 13.02 11.65 -9.00
CA ARG A 37 13.72 12.94 -9.02
C ARG A 37 13.09 14.00 -8.13
N MET A 38 11.94 13.72 -7.53
CA MET A 38 11.32 14.65 -6.59
C MET A 38 12.19 14.79 -5.33
N PRO A 39 12.21 15.97 -4.71
CA PRO A 39 12.86 16.15 -3.43
C PRO A 39 12.18 15.27 -2.38
N LEU A 40 12.98 14.77 -1.43
CA LEU A 40 12.43 14.20 -0.21
C LEU A 40 12.00 15.36 0.70
N VAL A 41 10.72 15.40 1.07
CA VAL A 41 10.09 16.49 1.82
C VAL A 41 9.37 15.96 3.07
N SER A 42 8.91 16.84 3.95
CA SER A 42 8.09 16.42 5.10
C SER A 42 6.75 15.85 4.66
N LEU A 43 6.05 15.13 5.55
CA LEU A 43 4.75 14.57 5.22
C LEU A 43 3.73 15.65 4.86
N GLU A 44 3.75 16.80 5.54
CA GLU A 44 2.85 17.92 5.25
C GLU A 44 3.05 18.45 3.83
N GLU A 45 4.29 18.67 3.40
CA GLU A 45 4.60 19.09 2.03
C GLU A 45 4.22 18.01 1.02
N ALA A 46 4.43 16.73 1.36
CA ALA A 46 4.17 15.62 0.47
C ALA A 46 2.69 15.46 0.11
N VAL A 47 1.78 15.81 1.03
CA VAL A 47 0.33 15.70 0.83
C VAL A 47 -0.32 16.97 0.30
N LYS A 48 0.36 18.13 0.29
CA LYS A 48 -0.21 19.39 -0.24
C LYS A 48 -0.82 19.27 -1.64
N PRO A 49 -0.17 18.63 -2.63
CA PRO A 49 -0.77 18.50 -3.96
C PRO A 49 -1.97 17.55 -4.01
N LEU A 50 -2.20 16.76 -2.95
CA LEU A 50 -3.30 15.81 -2.85
C LEU A 50 -4.58 16.44 -2.31
N VAL A 51 -4.53 17.64 -1.71
CA VAL A 51 -5.71 18.31 -1.13
C VAL A 51 -6.91 18.41 -2.09
N PRO A 52 -6.73 18.73 -3.39
CA PRO A 52 -7.86 18.76 -4.33
C PRO A 52 -8.48 17.38 -4.62
N ILE A 53 -7.75 16.30 -4.33
CA ILE A 53 -8.17 14.90 -4.56
C ILE A 53 -8.71 14.30 -3.26
N LEU A 54 -8.10 14.66 -2.14
CA LEU A 54 -8.33 14.16 -0.79
C LEU A 54 -8.44 15.36 0.16
N PRO A 55 -9.63 15.95 0.32
CA PRO A 55 -9.80 17.20 1.07
C PRO A 55 -9.22 17.16 2.49
N ASP A 56 -9.39 16.04 3.20
CA ASP A 56 -8.99 15.90 4.62
C ASP A 56 -7.58 15.32 4.83
N VAL A 57 -6.79 15.11 3.76
CA VAL A 57 -5.48 14.44 3.83
C VAL A 57 -4.49 15.12 4.78
N GLN A 58 -4.56 16.44 4.93
CA GLN A 58 -3.66 17.19 5.81
C GLN A 58 -3.94 16.89 7.29
N SER A 59 -5.20 16.79 7.67
CA SER A 59 -5.62 16.43 9.03
C SER A 59 -5.17 15.02 9.38
N HIS A 60 -5.33 14.07 8.46
CA HIS A 60 -4.86 12.69 8.64
C HIS A 60 -3.34 12.58 8.66
N ALA A 61 -2.64 13.36 7.83
CA ALA A 61 -1.18 13.45 7.86
C ALA A 61 -0.67 13.95 9.22
N TYR A 62 -1.32 14.96 9.81
CA TYR A 62 -1.00 15.43 11.14
C TYR A 62 -1.16 14.32 12.19
N ILE A 63 -2.29 13.61 12.18
CA ILE A 63 -2.56 12.49 13.11
C ILE A 63 -1.50 11.39 12.94
N ALA A 64 -1.20 10.98 11.71
CA ALA A 64 -0.18 9.97 11.42
C ALA A 64 1.18 10.38 12.02
N LYS A 65 1.57 11.64 11.82
CA LYS A 65 2.81 12.19 12.34
C LYS A 65 2.86 12.22 13.87
N GLN A 66 1.77 12.57 14.55
CA GLN A 66 1.69 12.55 16.01
C GLN A 66 1.86 11.15 16.59
N ASN A 67 1.41 10.11 15.88
CA ASN A 67 1.56 8.71 16.29
C ASN A 67 2.94 8.12 15.96
N CYS A 68 3.77 8.80 15.17
CA CYS A 68 5.11 8.35 14.77
C CYS A 68 6.27 9.14 15.41
N LYS A 69 6.10 9.72 16.61
CA LYS A 69 7.14 10.56 17.27
C LYS A 69 8.47 9.84 17.56
N LYS A 70 8.44 8.52 17.74
CA LYS A 70 9.61 7.67 18.02
C LYS A 70 9.57 6.44 17.10
N PRO A 71 9.82 6.63 15.80
CA PRO A 71 9.67 5.57 14.82
C PRO A 71 10.72 4.46 15.03
N ALA A 72 10.32 3.23 14.73
CA ALA A 72 11.23 2.08 14.71
C ALA A 72 12.07 2.05 13.42
N ASP A 73 12.95 1.04 13.33
CA ASP A 73 13.63 0.65 12.08
C ASP A 73 14.46 1.77 11.44
N LYS A 74 14.92 2.71 12.28
CA LYS A 74 15.72 3.89 11.93
C LYS A 74 15.04 4.82 10.91
N LEU A 75 13.73 4.68 10.69
CA LEU A 75 12.99 5.62 9.87
C LEU A 75 12.92 6.98 10.57
N THR A 76 12.81 8.04 9.79
CA THR A 76 12.43 9.37 10.27
C THR A 76 10.94 9.38 10.63
N GLN A 77 10.50 10.42 11.36
CA GLN A 77 9.10 10.59 11.70
C GLN A 77 8.22 10.70 10.44
N ASP A 78 8.63 11.49 9.44
CA ASP A 78 7.85 11.67 8.21
C ASP A 78 7.76 10.38 7.38
N GLU A 79 8.83 9.59 7.31
CA GLU A 79 8.83 8.29 6.64
C GLU A 79 7.88 7.30 7.30
N SER A 80 7.98 7.11 8.62
CA SER A 80 7.06 6.24 9.36
C SER A 80 5.61 6.72 9.26
N ALA A 81 5.40 8.03 9.35
CA ALA A 81 4.07 8.62 9.24
C ALA A 81 3.49 8.49 7.83
N SER A 82 4.30 8.46 6.77
CA SER A 82 3.82 8.19 5.41
C SER A 82 3.25 6.78 5.25
N ILE A 83 3.88 5.77 5.90
CA ILE A 83 3.37 4.38 5.93
C ILE A 83 2.09 4.32 6.76
N MET A 84 2.06 5.00 7.91
CA MET A 84 0.85 5.08 8.75
C MET A 84 -0.31 5.73 8.01
N LEU A 85 -0.06 6.85 7.32
CA LEU A 85 -1.08 7.53 6.54
C LEU A 85 -1.60 6.66 5.39
N TYR A 86 -0.72 5.92 4.71
CA TYR A 86 -1.15 4.97 3.68
C TYR A 86 -2.07 3.88 4.26
N THR A 87 -1.80 3.36 5.46
CA THR A 87 -2.63 2.30 6.06
C THR A 87 -3.88 2.81 6.79
N MET A 88 -3.95 4.12 7.06
CA MET A 88 -5.06 4.74 7.78
C MET A 88 -6.33 4.76 6.91
N GLY A 89 -7.45 4.42 7.53
CA GLY A 89 -8.78 4.54 6.92
C GLY A 89 -9.57 5.69 7.55
N TRP A 90 -10.40 6.35 6.75
CA TRP A 90 -11.30 7.42 7.15
C TRP A 90 -12.53 7.48 6.23
N GLU A 91 -13.51 8.28 6.62
CA GLU A 91 -14.75 8.46 5.87
C GLU A 91 -14.69 9.74 5.01
N PRO A 92 -15.25 9.70 3.78
CA PRO A 92 -15.78 8.52 3.11
C PRO A 92 -14.67 7.58 2.57
N PRO A 93 -14.91 6.27 2.39
CA PRO A 93 -13.87 5.32 2.00
C PRO A 93 -13.22 5.63 0.65
N GLU A 94 -13.98 6.15 -0.30
CA GLU A 94 -13.49 6.60 -1.61
C GLU A 94 -12.52 7.78 -1.54
N GLU A 95 -12.39 8.42 -0.37
CA GLU A 95 -11.39 9.47 -0.11
C GLU A 95 -10.23 8.97 0.77
N CYS A 96 -10.21 7.67 1.13
CA CYS A 96 -9.04 7.09 1.77
C CYS A 96 -7.84 7.11 0.84
N LEU A 97 -6.68 7.50 1.37
CA LEU A 97 -5.47 7.65 0.57
C LEU A 97 -5.09 6.36 -0.16
N TYR A 98 -5.13 5.19 0.51
CA TYR A 98 -4.78 3.93 -0.16
C TYR A 98 -5.78 3.55 -1.25
N VAL A 99 -7.08 3.84 -1.07
CA VAL A 99 -8.11 3.54 -2.07
C VAL A 99 -7.80 4.34 -3.33
N VAL A 100 -7.73 5.66 -3.20
CA VAL A 100 -7.52 6.53 -4.36
C VAL A 100 -6.16 6.30 -5.02
N LEU A 101 -5.11 6.09 -4.22
CA LEU A 101 -3.78 5.79 -4.76
C LEU A 101 -3.78 4.48 -5.52
N ASN A 102 -4.29 3.38 -4.96
CA ASN A 102 -4.30 2.08 -5.63
C ASN A 102 -5.20 2.08 -6.88
N THR A 103 -6.36 2.73 -6.84
CA THR A 103 -7.19 2.95 -8.03
C THR A 103 -6.41 3.72 -9.10
N THR A 104 -5.68 4.77 -8.70
CA THR A 104 -4.84 5.55 -9.63
C THR A 104 -3.70 4.72 -10.22
N LEU A 105 -3.04 3.87 -9.42
CA LEU A 105 -1.97 2.98 -9.88
C LEU A 105 -2.46 1.93 -10.87
N ARG A 106 -3.70 1.45 -10.74
CA ARG A 106 -4.35 0.48 -11.64
C ARG A 106 -4.86 1.08 -12.95
N ALA A 107 -5.07 2.40 -13.00
CA ALA A 107 -5.65 3.07 -14.16
C ALA A 107 -4.74 2.98 -15.41
N THR A 108 -5.34 2.82 -16.59
CA THR A 108 -4.61 2.76 -17.87
C THR A 108 -3.97 4.10 -18.25
N ASP A 109 -4.57 5.22 -17.82
CA ASP A 109 -4.12 6.60 -18.05
C ASP A 109 -3.38 7.21 -16.83
N ARG A 110 -2.86 6.35 -15.94
CA ARG A 110 -2.25 6.74 -14.65
C ARG A 110 -1.09 7.73 -14.74
N GLN A 111 -0.38 7.82 -15.86
CA GLN A 111 0.83 8.66 -15.95
C GLN A 111 0.56 10.13 -15.60
N GLN A 112 -0.57 10.69 -16.05
CA GLN A 112 -0.95 12.07 -15.72
C GLN A 112 -1.57 12.15 -14.32
N LYS A 113 -2.41 11.17 -13.97
CA LYS A 113 -3.11 11.12 -12.67
C LYS A 113 -2.17 10.94 -11.48
N LEU A 114 -0.98 10.36 -11.68
CA LEU A 114 0.03 10.17 -10.63
C LEU A 114 0.88 11.41 -10.35
N LYS A 115 0.83 12.46 -11.19
CA LYS A 115 1.66 13.65 -10.97
C LYS A 115 1.46 14.31 -9.61
N PRO A 116 0.22 14.52 -9.11
CA PRO A 116 0.00 15.04 -7.76
C PRO A 116 0.57 14.15 -6.65
N TRP A 117 0.71 12.84 -6.93
CA TRP A 117 1.20 11.84 -5.98
C TRP A 117 2.71 11.76 -5.88
N TYR A 118 3.47 12.42 -6.76
CA TYR A 118 4.90 12.19 -6.85
C TYR A 118 5.69 12.54 -5.58
N LEU A 119 5.32 13.60 -4.85
CA LEU A 119 5.97 13.91 -3.57
C LEU A 119 5.65 12.86 -2.50
N PHE A 120 4.38 12.45 -2.39
CA PHE A 120 3.96 11.40 -1.47
C PHE A 120 4.60 10.04 -1.79
N LEU A 121 4.58 9.62 -3.06
CA LEU A 121 5.23 8.39 -3.53
C LEU A 121 6.74 8.42 -3.28
N ARG A 122 7.40 9.56 -3.51
CA ARG A 122 8.83 9.73 -3.23
C ARG A 122 9.15 9.49 -1.75
N LEU A 123 8.33 10.01 -0.84
CA LEU A 123 8.48 9.84 0.62
C LEU A 123 8.16 8.40 1.05
N LEU A 124 7.00 7.88 0.65
CA LEU A 124 6.55 6.53 0.97
C LEU A 124 7.53 5.46 0.47
N LEU A 125 7.99 5.56 -0.78
CA LEU A 125 8.96 4.60 -1.32
C LEU A 125 10.34 4.70 -0.67
N ASN A 126 10.76 5.90 -0.24
CA ASN A 126 11.98 6.03 0.57
C ASN A 126 11.85 5.24 1.87
N ALA A 127 10.73 5.41 2.57
CA ALA A 127 10.44 4.71 3.81
C ALA A 127 10.42 3.18 3.61
N LEU A 128 9.65 2.70 2.63
CA LEU A 128 9.50 1.28 2.35
C LEU A 128 10.80 0.62 1.87
N PHE A 129 11.63 1.29 1.07
CA PHE A 129 12.91 0.74 0.63
C PHE A 129 13.99 0.72 1.71
N ARG A 130 13.84 1.51 2.77
CA ARG A 130 14.70 1.45 3.97
C ARG A 130 14.36 0.28 4.89
N LEU A 131 13.14 -0.23 4.82
CA LEU A 131 12.75 -1.45 5.53
C LEU A 131 13.41 -2.68 4.85
N PRO A 132 13.86 -3.67 5.64
CA PRO A 132 14.50 -4.86 5.09
C PRO A 132 13.53 -5.66 4.22
N LEU A 133 14.07 -6.35 3.21
CA LEU A 133 13.31 -7.36 2.47
C LEU A 133 12.90 -8.48 3.43
N LEU A 134 11.65 -8.91 3.33
CA LEU A 134 11.14 -10.08 4.04
C LEU A 134 10.67 -11.14 3.03
N PRO A 135 11.55 -12.05 2.60
CA PRO A 135 11.12 -13.26 1.89
C PRO A 135 10.21 -14.10 2.81
N THR A 136 8.97 -14.32 2.40
CA THR A 136 7.97 -14.97 3.25
C THR A 136 6.78 -15.48 2.44
N ILE A 137 5.92 -16.28 3.09
CA ILE A 137 4.59 -16.60 2.58
C ILE A 137 3.61 -15.57 3.15
N ALA A 138 2.94 -14.84 2.29
CA ALA A 138 1.87 -13.93 2.65
C ALA A 138 0.52 -14.44 2.16
N TYR A 139 -0.54 -14.05 2.86
CA TYR A 139 -1.90 -14.44 2.57
C TYR A 139 -2.77 -13.22 2.33
N ARG A 140 -3.75 -13.40 1.45
CA ARG A 140 -4.78 -12.40 1.19
C ARG A 140 -6.10 -13.10 0.89
N GLY A 141 -7.19 -12.66 1.52
CA GLY A 141 -8.51 -13.25 1.35
C GLY A 141 -9.52 -12.24 0.83
N VAL A 142 -10.36 -12.67 -0.11
CA VAL A 142 -11.47 -11.85 -0.64
C VAL A 142 -12.77 -12.65 -0.70
N LYS A 143 -13.89 -11.97 -0.45
CA LYS A 143 -15.25 -12.54 -0.54
C LYS A 143 -15.82 -12.49 -1.96
N LEU A 144 -15.01 -12.93 -2.93
CA LEU A 144 -15.37 -13.05 -4.34
C LEU A 144 -14.68 -14.29 -4.92
N ASP A 145 -15.29 -14.94 -5.91
CA ASP A 145 -14.60 -15.90 -6.77
C ASP A 145 -13.79 -15.15 -7.82
N LEU A 146 -12.46 -15.29 -7.76
CA LEU A 146 -11.52 -14.74 -8.73
C LEU A 146 -10.78 -15.85 -9.51
N SER A 147 -11.12 -17.13 -9.29
CA SER A 147 -10.40 -18.29 -9.84
C SER A 147 -10.22 -18.21 -11.36
N ARG A 148 -11.26 -17.82 -12.09
CA ARG A 148 -11.26 -17.70 -13.55
C ARG A 148 -10.29 -16.65 -14.10
N ARG A 149 -9.80 -15.73 -13.26
CA ARG A 149 -8.92 -14.63 -13.66
C ARG A 149 -7.44 -14.96 -13.51
N TYR A 150 -7.10 -15.96 -12.70
CA TYR A 150 -5.72 -16.35 -12.40
C TYR A 150 -5.47 -17.73 -13.00
N ILE A 151 -5.07 -17.75 -14.26
CA ILE A 151 -4.83 -18.97 -15.01
C ILE A 151 -3.42 -19.48 -14.69
N GLU A 152 -3.32 -20.75 -14.30
CA GLU A 152 -2.03 -21.37 -13.96
C GLU A 152 -1.02 -21.26 -15.11
N GLY A 153 0.23 -20.93 -14.76
CA GLY A 153 1.31 -20.68 -15.71
C GLY A 153 1.39 -19.24 -16.22
N GLU A 154 0.32 -18.44 -16.11
CA GLU A 154 0.35 -17.05 -16.55
C GLU A 154 1.19 -16.16 -15.63
N THR A 155 1.77 -15.11 -16.24
CA THR A 155 2.45 -14.04 -15.54
C THR A 155 1.56 -12.81 -15.49
N ILE A 156 1.38 -12.27 -14.30
CA ILE A 156 0.50 -11.13 -14.02
C ILE A 156 1.25 -10.05 -13.22
N VAL A 157 0.66 -8.86 -13.15
CA VAL A 157 1.18 -7.77 -12.31
C VAL A 157 0.07 -7.24 -11.42
N TRP A 158 0.37 -7.09 -10.13
CA TRP A 158 -0.45 -6.32 -9.20
C TRP A 158 0.07 -4.89 -9.16
N TRP A 159 -0.69 -3.95 -9.72
CA TRP A 159 -0.27 -2.57 -9.90
C TRP A 159 -0.45 -1.72 -8.65
N GLY A 160 -1.44 -2.00 -7.81
CA GLY A 160 -1.57 -1.36 -6.50
C GLY A 160 -0.58 -1.89 -5.48
N PHE A 161 -0.34 -1.12 -4.43
CA PHE A 161 0.31 -1.65 -3.23
C PHE A 161 -0.62 -2.69 -2.59
N SER A 162 -0.07 -3.82 -2.14
CA SER A 162 -0.88 -4.94 -1.66
C SER A 162 -0.65 -5.23 -0.19
N SER A 163 -1.63 -4.86 0.64
CA SER A 163 -1.67 -5.25 2.05
C SER A 163 -2.00 -6.73 2.17
N CYS A 164 -1.13 -7.46 2.85
CA CYS A 164 -1.24 -8.90 3.08
C CYS A 164 -0.92 -9.20 4.55
N THR A 165 -1.19 -10.43 4.98
CA THR A 165 -0.85 -10.90 6.32
C THR A 165 0.04 -12.12 6.24
N THR A 166 0.99 -12.27 7.16
CA THR A 166 1.76 -13.52 7.33
C THR A 166 1.02 -14.55 8.17
N SER A 167 -0.08 -14.16 8.80
CA SER A 167 -0.90 -15.01 9.68
C SER A 167 -2.16 -15.47 8.96
N VAL A 168 -2.18 -16.72 8.49
CA VAL A 168 -3.39 -17.33 7.88
C VAL A 168 -4.60 -17.29 8.83
N GLY A 169 -4.36 -17.26 10.15
CA GLY A 169 -5.40 -17.16 11.17
C GLY A 169 -6.26 -15.90 11.04
N VAL A 170 -5.68 -14.80 10.55
CA VAL A 170 -6.39 -13.53 10.29
C VAL A 170 -7.54 -13.76 9.32
N LEU A 171 -7.37 -14.60 8.30
CA LEU A 171 -8.41 -14.87 7.28
C LEU A 171 -9.68 -15.54 7.84
N LYS A 172 -9.64 -16.13 9.03
CA LYS A 172 -10.83 -16.70 9.69
C LYS A 172 -11.90 -15.66 9.98
N SER A 173 -11.52 -14.38 10.11
CA SER A 173 -12.46 -13.30 10.34
C SER A 173 -13.37 -13.11 9.13
N GLU A 174 -14.67 -12.91 9.39
CA GLU A 174 -15.66 -12.54 8.37
C GLU A 174 -15.35 -11.18 7.72
N LEU A 175 -14.43 -10.40 8.29
CA LEU A 175 -13.93 -9.18 7.66
C LEU A 175 -13.12 -9.46 6.39
N PHE A 176 -12.36 -10.56 6.36
CA PHE A 176 -11.44 -10.87 5.28
C PHE A 176 -11.99 -11.99 4.41
N LEU A 177 -11.72 -13.25 4.76
CA LEU A 177 -12.17 -14.42 4.00
C LEU A 177 -13.45 -15.04 4.60
N GLY A 178 -13.50 -15.18 5.93
CA GLY A 178 -14.62 -15.78 6.64
C GLY A 178 -14.86 -17.24 6.24
N LYS A 179 -16.08 -17.74 6.49
CA LYS A 179 -16.52 -19.12 6.17
C LYS A 179 -17.58 -19.22 5.07
N THR A 180 -18.16 -18.08 4.66
CA THR A 180 -19.40 -18.05 3.87
C THR A 180 -19.23 -17.29 2.55
N GLY A 181 -20.13 -17.54 1.60
CA GLY A 181 -20.11 -16.95 0.26
C GLY A 181 -19.02 -17.53 -0.65
N ASN A 182 -19.03 -17.11 -1.91
CA ASN A 182 -17.94 -17.36 -2.84
C ASN A 182 -16.74 -16.52 -2.45
N ARG A 183 -15.57 -17.13 -2.37
CA ARG A 183 -14.39 -16.50 -1.78
C ARG A 183 -13.11 -17.10 -2.34
N THR A 184 -12.08 -16.27 -2.37
CA THR A 184 -10.76 -16.61 -2.90
C THR A 184 -9.69 -16.31 -1.87
N MET A 185 -8.85 -17.28 -1.59
CA MET A 185 -7.64 -17.14 -0.79
C MET A 185 -6.42 -17.17 -1.70
N PHE A 186 -5.62 -16.12 -1.64
CA PHE A 186 -4.30 -16.07 -2.25
C PHE A 186 -3.23 -16.50 -1.24
N THR A 187 -2.36 -17.40 -1.67
CA THR A 187 -1.10 -17.73 -1.02
C THR A 187 0.03 -17.19 -1.90
N LEU A 188 0.84 -16.29 -1.35
CA LEU A 188 1.84 -15.52 -2.09
C LEU A 188 3.23 -15.94 -1.60
N HIS A 189 4.06 -16.49 -2.48
CA HIS A 189 5.47 -16.71 -2.21
C HIS A 189 6.23 -15.43 -2.56
N CYS A 190 6.44 -14.59 -1.54
CA CYS A 190 7.01 -13.26 -1.69
C CYS A 190 8.53 -13.27 -1.48
N LYS A 191 9.23 -12.50 -2.32
CA LYS A 191 10.67 -12.23 -2.22
C LYS A 191 10.94 -10.85 -1.63
N SER A 192 10.03 -9.90 -1.85
CA SER A 192 10.26 -8.49 -1.54
C SER A 192 9.17 -7.86 -0.66
N ALA A 193 8.48 -8.64 0.18
CA ALA A 193 7.55 -8.06 1.14
C ALA A 193 8.26 -7.14 2.15
N ARG A 194 7.53 -6.16 2.70
CA ARG A 194 7.99 -5.29 3.80
C ARG A 194 7.11 -5.49 5.02
N ASP A 195 7.72 -5.78 6.15
CA ASP A 195 7.02 -5.74 7.43
C ASP A 195 6.75 -4.29 7.81
N ILE A 196 5.46 -3.93 7.89
CA ILE A 196 5.04 -2.57 8.25
C ILE A 196 4.29 -2.53 9.59
N ARG A 197 4.31 -3.60 10.38
CA ARG A 197 3.50 -3.72 11.62
C ARG A 197 3.75 -2.58 12.61
N LYS A 198 5.00 -2.14 12.74
CA LYS A 198 5.39 -1.03 13.64
C LYS A 198 5.06 0.36 13.10
N HIS A 199 4.62 0.45 11.84
CA HIS A 199 4.37 1.70 11.13
C HIS A 199 2.92 1.79 10.61
N SER A 200 2.16 0.70 10.69
CA SER A 200 0.76 0.63 10.26
C SER A 200 -0.17 1.25 11.29
N PHE A 201 -1.28 1.82 10.82
CA PHE A 201 -2.39 2.24 11.67
C PHE A 201 -3.13 1.03 12.30
N TYR A 202 -2.92 -0.17 11.77
CA TYR A 202 -3.52 -1.43 12.23
C TYR A 202 -2.44 -2.46 12.65
N PRO A 203 -1.76 -2.27 13.81
CA PRO A 203 -0.60 -3.06 14.18
C PRO A 203 -0.88 -4.56 14.46
N VAL A 204 -2.15 -4.94 14.63
CA VAL A 204 -2.58 -6.29 15.02
C VAL A 204 -2.79 -7.27 13.85
N GLU A 205 -2.62 -6.82 12.59
CA GLU A 205 -2.96 -7.62 11.40
C GLU A 205 -1.80 -8.48 10.87
N ASP A 206 -0.68 -8.53 11.59
CA ASP A 206 0.59 -9.09 11.10
C ASP A 206 0.94 -8.64 9.68
N GLU A 207 0.70 -7.34 9.45
CA GLU A 207 0.65 -6.75 8.11
C GLU A 207 2.03 -6.68 7.46
N VAL A 208 2.09 -7.24 6.25
CA VAL A 208 3.18 -7.03 5.31
C VAL A 208 2.64 -6.32 4.06
N LEU A 209 3.44 -5.42 3.52
CA LEU A 209 3.11 -4.68 2.32
C LEU A 209 3.97 -5.15 1.15
N LEU A 210 3.33 -5.47 0.04
CA LEU A 210 3.99 -5.64 -1.25
C LEU A 210 3.99 -4.31 -2.00
N MET A 211 5.09 -4.03 -2.69
CA MET A 211 5.22 -2.80 -3.48
C MET A 211 4.19 -2.77 -4.62
N ALA A 212 3.89 -1.56 -5.10
CA ALA A 212 3.16 -1.40 -6.35
C ALA A 212 3.94 -2.05 -7.52
N ALA A 213 3.20 -2.54 -8.52
CA ALA A 213 3.74 -3.20 -9.71
C ALA A 213 4.54 -4.49 -9.43
N THR A 214 4.17 -5.27 -8.41
CA THR A 214 4.77 -6.59 -8.15
C THR A 214 4.31 -7.61 -9.20
N GLN A 215 5.27 -8.29 -9.84
CA GLN A 215 5.01 -9.32 -10.83
C GLN A 215 4.91 -10.70 -10.17
N PHE A 216 3.89 -11.46 -10.56
CA PHE A 216 3.67 -12.83 -10.09
C PHE A 216 3.54 -13.80 -11.25
N LYS A 217 3.93 -15.05 -11.01
CA LYS A 217 3.47 -16.21 -11.79
C LYS A 217 2.38 -16.92 -11.01
N VAL A 218 1.29 -17.31 -11.68
CA VAL A 218 0.29 -18.21 -11.09
C VAL A 218 0.86 -19.63 -11.13
N ILE A 219 1.09 -20.21 -9.96
CA ILE A 219 1.75 -21.52 -9.83
C ILE A 219 0.81 -22.66 -9.41
N GLY A 220 -0.43 -22.33 -9.05
CA GLY A 220 -1.42 -23.34 -8.69
C GLY A 220 -2.79 -22.73 -8.44
N SER A 221 -3.82 -23.52 -8.70
CA SER A 221 -5.20 -23.20 -8.33
C SER A 221 -5.91 -24.45 -7.79
N LEU A 222 -6.80 -24.25 -6.81
CA LEU A 222 -7.62 -25.32 -6.25
C LEU A 222 -9.05 -24.81 -6.04
N ASP A 223 -10.01 -25.58 -6.56
CA ASP A 223 -11.44 -25.41 -6.29
C ASP A 223 -11.87 -26.32 -5.13
N GLN A 224 -12.49 -25.75 -4.11
CA GLN A 224 -13.09 -26.43 -2.96
C GLN A 224 -14.55 -25.98 -2.77
N GLY A 225 -15.30 -25.86 -3.87
CA GLY A 225 -16.69 -25.43 -3.88
C GLY A 225 -16.80 -23.91 -3.73
N ASN A 226 -17.19 -23.43 -2.55
CA ASN A 226 -17.32 -21.98 -2.34
C ASN A 226 -15.99 -21.29 -2.02
N LEU A 227 -14.92 -22.04 -1.77
CA LEU A 227 -13.58 -21.53 -1.53
C LEU A 227 -12.66 -21.90 -2.70
N HIS A 228 -12.05 -20.89 -3.30
CA HIS A 228 -10.97 -21.04 -4.27
C HIS A 228 -9.64 -20.67 -3.62
N ILE A 229 -8.59 -21.43 -3.91
CA ILE A 229 -7.23 -21.15 -3.44
C ILE A 229 -6.36 -20.91 -4.67
N ILE A 230 -5.64 -19.80 -4.68
CA ILE A 230 -4.74 -19.40 -5.77
C ILE A 230 -3.34 -19.21 -5.18
N GLN A 231 -2.35 -19.85 -5.79
CA GLN A 231 -0.96 -19.75 -5.39
C GLN A 231 -0.19 -18.90 -6.41
N LEU A 232 0.48 -17.86 -5.91
CA LEU A 232 1.28 -16.94 -6.71
C LEU A 232 2.74 -16.99 -6.24
N GLU A 233 3.68 -16.98 -7.18
CA GLU A 233 5.10 -16.83 -6.91
C GLU A 233 5.62 -15.48 -7.43
N GLU A 234 6.24 -14.69 -6.56
CA GLU A 234 6.84 -13.42 -6.97
C GLU A 234 8.01 -13.67 -7.93
N THR A 235 7.99 -12.96 -9.07
CA THR A 235 9.00 -13.07 -10.12
C THR A 235 9.65 -11.72 -10.38
N THR A 236 10.88 -11.75 -10.90
CA THR A 236 11.63 -10.53 -11.23
C THR A 236 11.39 -10.16 -12.68
N PRO A 237 10.81 -8.98 -13.00
CA PRO A 237 10.71 -8.51 -14.37
C PRO A 237 12.11 -8.23 -14.97
N PRO A 238 12.26 -8.25 -16.30
CA PRO A 238 13.53 -7.91 -16.97
C PRO A 238 13.96 -6.45 -16.78
N PHE A 239 13.04 -5.57 -16.38
CA PHE A 239 13.28 -4.18 -16.02
C PHE A 239 12.33 -3.75 -14.89
N PRO A 240 12.67 -2.74 -14.07
CA PRO A 240 11.79 -2.31 -12.98
C PRO A 240 10.44 -1.80 -13.49
N LEU A 241 9.34 -2.43 -13.05
CA LEU A 241 7.98 -1.96 -13.33
C LEU A 241 7.57 -0.79 -12.42
N LEU A 242 8.24 -0.66 -11.27
CA LEU A 242 8.18 0.47 -10.36
C LEU A 242 9.58 1.12 -10.32
N GLN A 243 9.67 2.40 -10.66
CA GLN A 243 10.95 3.11 -10.71
C GLN A 243 11.62 3.11 -9.33
N PRO A 244 12.89 2.67 -9.21
CA PRO A 244 13.64 2.77 -7.96
C PRO A 244 13.82 4.22 -7.50
N VAL A 245 13.94 4.43 -6.19
CA VAL A 245 14.29 5.74 -5.61
C VAL A 245 15.66 5.66 -4.93
N PRO A 246 16.47 6.74 -4.98
CA PRO A 246 17.67 6.83 -4.15
C PRO A 246 17.27 6.83 -2.67
N ILE A 247 17.86 5.92 -1.90
CA ILE A 247 17.64 5.83 -0.46
C ILE A 247 18.43 6.94 0.23
N VAL A 248 17.72 7.85 0.89
CA VAL A 248 18.34 8.95 1.67
C VAL A 248 17.99 8.75 3.15
N GLY A 249 18.99 8.80 4.02
CA GLY A 249 18.83 8.52 5.46
C GLY A 249 18.25 9.67 6.30
N SER A 250 18.30 10.90 5.78
CA SER A 250 17.82 12.11 6.43
C SER A 250 17.32 13.13 5.40
N LEU A 251 16.32 13.95 5.77
CA LEU A 251 15.88 15.06 4.92
C LEU A 251 17.05 16.03 4.65
N PRO A 252 17.18 16.58 3.42
CA PRO A 252 18.12 17.66 3.17
C PRO A 252 17.77 18.84 4.08
N ILE A 253 18.75 19.37 4.81
CA ILE A 253 18.57 20.61 5.58
C ILE A 253 18.27 21.72 4.57
N GLN A 254 17.09 22.33 4.65
CA GLN A 254 16.83 23.57 3.93
C GLN A 254 17.72 24.66 4.55
N SER A 255 18.82 24.99 3.89
CA SER A 255 19.58 26.20 4.23
C SER A 255 18.72 27.39 3.84
N ASN A 256 18.08 28.03 4.82
CA ASN A 256 17.55 29.37 4.61
C ASN A 256 18.75 30.28 4.27
N PRO A 257 18.72 31.05 3.17
CA PRO A 257 19.65 32.16 3.03
C PRO A 257 19.25 33.19 4.08
N SER A 258 19.97 33.20 5.19
CA SER A 258 19.94 34.32 6.14
C SER A 258 20.31 35.58 5.35
N GLY A 259 19.36 36.49 5.22
CA GLY A 259 19.56 37.76 4.54
C GLY A 259 20.70 38.54 5.17
N GLU A 260 21.71 38.84 4.35
CA GLU A 260 22.62 39.95 4.60
C GLU A 260 21.84 41.25 4.43
N PHE A 261 21.38 41.81 5.55
CA PHE A 261 21.25 43.25 5.66
C PHE A 261 22.61 43.78 6.14
N GLU A 262 23.47 44.18 5.21
CA GLU A 262 24.54 45.12 5.53
C GLU A 262 23.99 46.54 5.39
N ARG A 263 24.12 47.31 6.47
CA ARG A 263 24.07 48.77 6.50
C ARG A 263 25.47 49.32 6.39
#